data_AF-A0AAJ0H172-F1
#
_entry.id   AF-A0AAJ0H172-F1
#
_cell.length_a   1.000
_cell.length_b   1.000
_cell.length_c   1.000
_cell.angle_alpha   90.00
_cell.angle_beta   90.00
_cell.angle_gamma   90.00
#
_symmetry.space_group_name_H-M   'P 1'
#
loop_
_entity.id
_entity.type
_entity.pdbx_description
1 polymer ?
#
loop_
_entity_poly.entity_id
_entity_poly.type
_entity_poly.pdbx_seq_one_letter_code
_entity_poly.pdbx_strand_id
1 'polypeptide(L)'
;MERDLDNANPTILSVSQLPSRSRKGTAARHGPDSKCDSIVYPKHSWPYGSSSSSDEEDDAGEEPMDEQDIYDLISTISDPEHPHTLGQLSVVRLPDIHLSPSPAEVTGLDSLVTVLVELTPTINHCSLATVIGLAVRCRLEQTLPPNYRVDVRMKVGSHAQDDQVNKQLGDKERVAAALENDTLQRMVDKMLETCV
;
A
#
# COMPACT_ATOMS: atom_id res chain seq x y z
N MET A 1 -20.50 24.56 -24.44
CA MET A 1 -19.49 23.70 -23.81
C MET A 1 -20.23 22.81 -22.85
N GLU A 2 -20.61 21.62 -23.31
CA GLU A 2 -21.10 20.56 -22.43
C GLU A 2 -19.94 20.23 -21.49
N ARG A 3 -20.13 20.46 -20.20
CA ARG A 3 -19.19 19.97 -19.19
C ARG A 3 -19.49 18.50 -19.07
N ASP A 4 -18.62 17.66 -19.64
CA ASP A 4 -18.66 16.22 -19.41
C ASP A 4 -18.80 15.98 -17.90
N LEU A 5 -19.81 15.21 -17.52
CA LEU A 5 -20.09 14.92 -16.11
C LEU A 5 -18.99 13.99 -15.61
N ASP A 6 -18.03 14.56 -14.88
CA ASP A 6 -16.91 13.85 -14.26
C ASP A 6 -17.42 12.68 -13.39
N ASN A 7 -17.04 11.46 -13.78
CA ASN A 7 -17.21 10.19 -13.05
C ASN A 7 -18.59 9.96 -12.42
N ALA A 8 -19.65 10.01 -13.24
CA ALA A 8 -21.04 9.98 -12.75
C ALA A 8 -21.54 8.65 -12.15
N ASN A 9 -20.71 7.59 -12.04
CA ASN A 9 -20.99 6.38 -11.24
C ASN A 9 -19.71 5.52 -11.16
N PRO A 10 -19.08 5.31 -10.00
CA PRO A 10 -17.94 4.41 -9.90
C PRO A 10 -18.36 2.96 -10.19
N THR A 11 -17.64 2.28 -11.08
CA THR A 11 -17.84 0.85 -11.33
C THR A 11 -17.32 0.06 -10.13
N ILE A 12 -18.24 -0.55 -9.38
CA ILE A 12 -17.88 -1.41 -8.25
C ILE A 12 -17.36 -2.75 -8.80
N LEU A 13 -16.10 -3.07 -8.51
CA LEU A 13 -15.49 -4.34 -8.86
C LEU A 13 -15.85 -5.42 -7.84
N SER A 14 -16.12 -6.63 -8.32
CA SER A 14 -16.16 -7.81 -7.46
C SER A 14 -14.75 -8.19 -6.99
N VAL A 15 -14.63 -8.88 -5.85
CA VAL A 15 -13.33 -9.29 -5.29
C VAL A 15 -12.51 -10.11 -6.29
N SER A 16 -13.18 -10.94 -7.10
CA SER A 16 -12.56 -11.76 -8.15
C SER A 16 -11.97 -10.96 -9.32
N GLN A 17 -12.33 -9.69 -9.47
CA GLN A 17 -11.85 -8.80 -10.53
C GLN A 17 -10.65 -7.96 -10.08
N LEU A 18 -10.26 -8.02 -8.81
CA LEU A 18 -9.07 -7.33 -8.33
C LEU A 18 -7.81 -8.04 -8.86
N PRO A 19 -6.77 -7.30 -9.25
CA PRO A 19 -5.46 -7.88 -9.57
C PRO A 19 -4.97 -8.75 -8.40
N SER A 20 -4.67 -10.03 -8.66
CA SER A 20 -4.18 -10.97 -7.65
C SER A 20 -3.05 -11.85 -8.20
N ARG A 21 -2.02 -12.12 -7.39
CA ARG A 21 -0.88 -12.99 -7.75
C ARG A 21 -1.31 -14.47 -7.83
N SER A 22 -0.99 -15.16 -8.93
CA SER A 22 -1.20 -16.61 -9.07
C SER A 22 0.05 -17.39 -8.63
N ARG A 23 0.04 -17.98 -7.42
CA ARG A 23 1.16 -18.80 -6.91
C ARG A 23 1.07 -20.23 -7.46
N LYS A 24 2.09 -20.67 -8.21
CA LYS A 24 2.23 -22.04 -8.72
C LYS A 24 3.02 -22.89 -7.70
N GLY A 25 2.35 -23.82 -7.01
CA GLY A 25 2.98 -24.68 -6.00
C GLY A 25 4.00 -25.66 -6.60
N THR A 26 5.18 -25.77 -5.98
CA THR A 26 6.27 -26.68 -6.35
C THR A 26 6.41 -27.83 -5.35
N ALA A 27 6.76 -29.02 -5.87
CA ALA A 27 6.74 -30.29 -5.17
C ALA A 27 7.97 -30.53 -4.26
N ALA A 28 7.73 -31.11 -3.08
CA ALA A 28 8.72 -31.32 -2.02
C ALA A 28 9.82 -32.34 -2.36
N ARG A 29 11.05 -32.06 -1.91
CA ARG A 29 12.16 -33.02 -1.79
C ARG A 29 12.74 -32.92 -0.37
N HIS A 30 13.24 -34.03 0.18
CA HIS A 30 13.77 -34.13 1.54
C HIS A 30 15.25 -34.55 1.53
N GLY A 31 16.10 -33.90 2.34
CA GLY A 31 17.51 -34.25 2.58
C GLY A 31 18.07 -33.62 3.88
N PRO A 32 19.19 -34.11 4.45
CA PRO A 32 19.45 -34.07 5.91
C PRO A 32 20.40 -32.99 6.49
N ASP A 33 20.79 -31.94 5.78
CA ASP A 33 22.05 -31.21 6.09
C ASP A 33 21.95 -29.82 6.77
N SER A 34 20.79 -29.40 7.26
CA SER A 34 20.49 -27.99 7.64
C SER A 34 20.94 -27.50 9.04
N LYS A 35 21.88 -28.18 9.72
CA LYS A 35 22.03 -28.05 11.19
C LYS A 35 22.82 -26.86 11.76
N CYS A 36 23.33 -25.91 10.95
CA CYS A 36 24.30 -24.93 11.46
C CYS A 36 24.06 -23.44 11.13
N ASP A 37 22.94 -23.06 10.51
CA ASP A 37 22.81 -21.68 9.97
C ASP A 37 22.49 -20.59 11.03
N SER A 38 21.81 -20.98 12.11
CA SER A 38 21.29 -20.05 13.13
C SER A 38 22.33 -19.37 14.03
N ILE A 39 23.62 -19.71 13.92
CA ILE A 39 24.69 -19.17 14.77
C ILE A 39 25.36 -17.94 14.14
N VAL A 40 25.25 -17.76 12.81
CA VAL A 40 26.07 -16.77 12.07
C VAL A 40 25.37 -15.42 11.87
N TYR A 41 24.02 -15.38 11.80
CA TYR A 41 23.27 -14.14 11.51
C TYR A 41 22.15 -13.89 12.53
N PRO A 42 22.27 -12.89 13.43
CA PRO A 42 21.17 -12.48 14.28
C PRO A 42 20.14 -11.70 13.45
N LYS A 43 18.98 -12.32 13.19
CA LYS A 43 17.82 -11.73 12.49
C LYS A 43 17.21 -10.60 13.34
N HIS A 44 17.37 -9.35 12.93
CA HIS A 44 16.64 -8.22 13.50
C HIS A 44 15.19 -8.29 13.00
N SER A 45 14.22 -8.61 13.87
CA SER A 45 12.84 -8.90 13.44
C SER A 45 12.02 -7.61 13.25
N TRP A 46 11.54 -7.39 12.02
CA TRP A 46 10.51 -6.42 11.70
C TRP A 46 9.13 -6.99 12.04
N PRO A 47 8.24 -6.27 12.76
CA PRO A 47 7.01 -6.84 13.32
C PRO A 47 5.96 -7.22 12.27
N TYR A 48 6.05 -6.72 11.03
CA TYR A 48 5.18 -7.12 9.91
C TYR A 48 5.85 -8.10 8.94
N GLY A 49 7.13 -8.41 9.14
CA GLY A 49 7.96 -9.25 8.26
C GLY A 49 8.58 -10.47 8.94
N SER A 50 8.20 -10.78 10.19
CA SER A 50 8.69 -11.96 10.90
C SER A 50 7.55 -12.80 11.47
N SER A 51 6.73 -13.37 10.58
CA SER A 51 6.04 -14.60 10.94
C SER A 51 7.09 -15.71 10.97
N SER A 52 7.69 -15.91 12.13
CA SER A 52 8.50 -17.08 12.42
C SER A 52 7.58 -18.30 12.45
N SER A 53 7.31 -18.87 11.28
CA SER A 53 7.02 -20.28 11.14
C SER A 53 8.35 -20.96 10.82
N SER A 54 8.86 -21.69 11.80
CA SER A 54 10.18 -22.32 11.78
C SER A 54 10.35 -23.28 10.60
N ASP A 55 11.47 -23.09 9.90
CA ASP A 55 12.33 -24.06 9.20
C ASP A 55 11.80 -24.65 7.87
N GLU A 56 12.45 -24.52 6.69
CA GLU A 56 13.86 -24.24 6.36
C GLU A 56 14.02 -23.50 5.01
N GLU A 57 15.18 -22.86 4.88
CA GLU A 57 15.65 -21.96 3.82
C GLU A 57 15.77 -22.65 2.45
N ASP A 58 14.98 -22.14 1.49
CA ASP A 58 15.38 -22.10 0.09
C ASP A 58 16.05 -20.74 -0.12
N ASP A 59 17.16 -20.70 -0.85
CA ASP A 59 17.83 -19.49 -1.35
C ASP A 59 16.96 -18.80 -2.42
N ALA A 60 15.70 -18.55 -2.07
CA ALA A 60 14.92 -17.48 -2.67
C ALA A 60 15.29 -16.26 -1.86
N GLY A 61 16.39 -15.59 -2.24
CA GLY A 61 16.69 -14.26 -1.70
C GLY A 61 15.40 -13.44 -1.66
N GLU A 62 15.12 -12.79 -0.53
CA GLU A 62 13.87 -12.08 -0.30
C GLU A 62 13.56 -11.23 -1.54
N GLU A 63 12.51 -11.61 -2.29
CA GLU A 63 12.14 -10.88 -3.50
C GLU A 63 11.86 -9.44 -3.06
N PRO A 64 12.49 -8.44 -3.72
CA PRO A 64 12.24 -7.05 -3.37
C PRO A 64 10.76 -6.74 -3.58
N MET A 65 10.18 -5.96 -2.66
CA MET A 65 8.77 -5.57 -2.76
C MET A 65 8.46 -4.98 -4.14
N ASP A 66 7.41 -5.49 -4.78
CA ASP A 66 6.95 -5.05 -6.08
C ASP A 66 5.67 -4.18 -5.99
N GLU A 67 5.22 -3.63 -7.12
CA GLU A 67 4.01 -2.80 -7.16
C GLU A 67 2.74 -3.58 -6.77
N GLN A 68 2.72 -4.90 -6.98
CA GLN A 68 1.59 -5.75 -6.62
C GLN A 68 1.52 -5.95 -5.10
N ASP A 69 2.65 -6.10 -4.43
CA ASP A 69 2.70 -6.17 -2.96
C ASP A 69 2.14 -4.88 -2.34
N ILE A 70 2.53 -3.72 -2.87
CA ILE A 70 1.98 -2.43 -2.45
C ILE A 70 0.47 -2.36 -2.70
N TYR A 71 -0.01 -2.84 -3.85
CA TYR A 71 -1.43 -2.88 -4.16
C TYR A 71 -2.21 -3.76 -3.18
N ASP A 72 -1.71 -4.96 -2.88
CA ASP A 72 -2.36 -5.91 -1.97
C ASP A 72 -2.47 -5.33 -0.55
N LEU A 73 -1.46 -4.57 -0.10
CA LEU A 73 -1.44 -3.91 1.21
C LEU A 73 -2.51 -2.83 1.40
N ILE A 74 -2.87 -2.11 0.34
CA ILE A 74 -3.74 -0.92 0.41
C ILE A 74 -5.10 -1.12 -0.25
N SER A 75 -5.24 -2.14 -1.11
CA SER A 75 -6.50 -2.42 -1.80
C SER A 75 -7.62 -2.86 -0.87
N THR A 76 -7.27 -3.42 0.30
CA THR A 76 -8.20 -3.94 1.33
C THR A 76 -8.65 -2.89 2.34
N ILE A 77 -8.10 -1.66 2.29
CA ILE A 77 -8.56 -0.54 3.12
C ILE A 77 -10.03 -0.27 2.81
N SER A 78 -10.85 -0.10 3.85
CA SER A 78 -12.28 0.20 3.69
C SER A 78 -12.52 1.68 3.37
N ASP A 79 -13.51 1.96 2.54
CA ASP A 79 -14.00 3.31 2.30
C ASP A 79 -14.73 3.86 3.55
N PRO A 80 -14.57 5.15 3.88
CA PRO A 80 -15.21 5.73 5.07
C PRO A 80 -16.74 5.90 4.93
N GLU A 81 -17.28 5.93 3.71
CA GLU A 81 -18.70 6.16 3.43
C GLU A 81 -19.45 4.89 2.99
N HIS A 82 -18.77 3.97 2.30
CA HIS A 82 -19.37 2.80 1.66
C HIS A 82 -18.80 1.49 2.22
N PRO A 83 -19.60 0.40 2.25
CA PRO A 83 -19.14 -0.92 2.69
C PRO A 83 -18.32 -1.63 1.60
N HIS A 84 -17.34 -0.94 1.03
CA HIS A 84 -16.47 -1.41 -0.04
C HIS A 84 -15.02 -1.02 0.25
N THR A 85 -14.10 -1.79 -0.30
CA THR A 85 -12.67 -1.48 -0.20
C THR A 85 -12.24 -0.51 -1.28
N LEU A 86 -11.12 0.18 -1.06
CA LEU A 86 -10.56 1.13 -2.03
C LEU A 86 -10.20 0.45 -3.36
N GLY A 87 -9.80 -0.83 -3.33
CA GLY A 87 -9.60 -1.63 -4.54
C GLY A 87 -10.91 -1.88 -5.30
N GLN A 88 -11.98 -2.24 -4.60
CA GLN A 88 -13.30 -2.47 -5.22
C GLN A 88 -13.88 -1.20 -5.86
N LEU A 89 -13.63 -0.03 -5.27
CA LEU A 89 -14.07 1.25 -5.80
C LEU A 89 -13.14 1.82 -6.88
N SER A 90 -12.08 1.10 -7.25
CA SER A 90 -11.03 1.57 -8.17
C SER A 90 -10.36 2.88 -7.72
N VAL A 91 -10.39 3.18 -6.42
CA VAL A 91 -9.72 4.34 -5.84
C VAL A 91 -8.22 4.14 -5.85
N VAL A 92 -7.78 2.91 -5.56
CA VAL A 92 -6.41 2.43 -5.80
C VAL A 92 -6.42 1.52 -7.02
N ARG A 93 -5.45 1.68 -7.91
CA ARG A 93 -5.23 0.80 -9.07
C ARG A 93 -3.76 0.44 -9.17
N LEU A 94 -3.46 -0.81 -9.50
CA LEU A 94 -2.10 -1.30 -9.76
C LEU A 94 -1.27 -0.41 -10.72
N PRO A 95 -1.78 0.05 -11.89
CA PRO A 95 -0.99 0.91 -12.78
C PRO A 95 -0.67 2.31 -12.24
N ASP A 96 -1.30 2.72 -11.14
CA ASP A 96 -1.08 4.02 -10.50
C ASP A 96 -0.11 3.91 -9.30
N ILE A 97 0.58 2.77 -9.17
CA ILE A 97 1.59 2.52 -8.14
C ILE A 97 2.96 2.43 -8.84
N HIS A 98 3.94 3.17 -8.31
CA HIS A 98 5.27 3.24 -8.88
C HIS A 98 6.35 3.16 -7.82
N LEU A 99 7.36 2.32 -8.07
CA LEU A 99 8.54 2.17 -7.23
C LEU A 99 9.77 2.77 -7.93
N SER A 100 10.54 3.58 -7.21
CA SER A 100 11.75 4.21 -7.73
C SER A 100 12.90 4.16 -6.71
N PRO A 101 14.05 3.52 -7.02
CA PRO A 101 14.36 2.77 -8.25
C PRO A 101 13.49 1.51 -8.39
N SER A 102 13.44 0.93 -9.60
CA SER A 102 12.64 -0.27 -9.85
C SER A 102 13.12 -1.44 -8.97
N PRO A 103 12.24 -2.36 -8.52
CA PRO A 103 12.64 -3.49 -7.67
C PRO A 103 13.82 -4.31 -8.26
N ALA A 104 13.91 -4.42 -9.58
CA ALA A 104 14.99 -5.13 -10.27
C ALA A 104 16.36 -4.42 -10.20
N GLU A 105 16.39 -3.12 -9.89
CA GLU A 105 17.60 -2.30 -9.79
C GLU A 105 18.10 -2.20 -8.34
N VAL A 106 17.30 -2.64 -7.36
CA VAL A 106 17.63 -2.62 -5.94
C VAL A 106 18.73 -3.65 -5.67
N THR A 107 19.97 -3.15 -5.51
CA THR A 107 21.17 -3.99 -5.36
C THR A 107 21.52 -4.27 -3.89
N GLY A 108 20.80 -3.68 -2.92
CA GLY A 108 21.10 -3.88 -1.50
C GLY A 108 19.93 -3.56 -0.58
N LEU A 109 19.85 -4.27 0.54
CA LEU A 109 18.76 -4.24 1.52
C LEU A 109 18.50 -2.83 2.11
N ASP A 110 19.53 -1.98 2.18
CA ASP A 110 19.45 -0.60 2.70
C ASP A 110 19.17 0.47 1.63
N SER A 111 18.86 0.07 0.40
CA SER A 111 18.59 1.03 -0.67
C SER A 111 17.30 1.79 -0.39
N LEU A 112 17.34 3.13 -0.53
CA LEU A 112 16.15 3.96 -0.40
C LEU A 112 15.25 3.77 -1.62
N VAL A 113 14.01 3.34 -1.38
CA VAL A 113 12.98 3.15 -2.41
C VAL A 113 11.87 4.16 -2.18
N THR A 114 11.44 4.86 -3.22
CA THR A 114 10.29 5.77 -3.17
C THR A 114 9.07 5.03 -3.69
N VAL A 115 8.02 4.96 -2.87
CA VAL A 115 6.72 4.40 -3.23
C VAL A 115 5.79 5.55 -3.54
N LEU A 116 5.44 5.71 -4.81
CA LEU A 116 4.46 6.68 -5.25
C LEU A 116 3.12 5.97 -5.49
N VAL A 117 2.07 6.44 -4.84
CA VAL A 117 0.69 5.97 -5.05
C VAL A 117 -0.20 7.11 -5.51
N GLU A 118 -0.79 6.97 -6.70
CA GLU A 118 -1.79 7.91 -7.21
C GLU A 118 -3.21 7.40 -6.97
N LEU A 119 -4.00 8.19 -6.26
CA LEU A 119 -5.38 7.86 -5.90
C LEU A 119 -6.34 8.55 -6.87
N THR A 120 -7.39 7.83 -7.26
CA THR A 120 -8.48 8.36 -8.09
C THR A 120 -9.78 8.34 -7.27
N PRO A 121 -10.20 9.45 -6.64
CA PRO A 121 -11.45 9.45 -5.88
C PRO A 121 -12.65 9.11 -6.75
N THR A 122 -13.66 8.49 -6.13
CA THR A 122 -14.90 8.08 -6.81
C THR A 122 -15.70 9.24 -7.39
N ILE A 123 -15.53 10.44 -6.83
CA ILE A 123 -16.14 11.68 -7.31
C ILE A 123 -15.14 12.84 -7.24
N ASN A 124 -15.26 13.78 -8.18
CA ASN A 124 -14.32 14.90 -8.33
C ASN A 124 -14.44 15.94 -7.18
N HIS A 125 -15.50 15.88 -6.36
CA HIS A 125 -15.72 16.75 -5.19
C HIS A 125 -15.72 15.97 -3.86
N CYS A 126 -14.93 14.91 -3.77
CA CYS A 126 -14.86 14.07 -2.57
C CYS A 126 -14.28 14.83 -1.37
N SER A 127 -15.12 15.15 -0.39
CA SER A 127 -14.69 15.83 0.84
C SER A 127 -13.72 15.01 1.70
N LEU A 128 -13.67 13.69 1.48
CA LEU A 128 -12.85 12.74 2.22
C LEU A 128 -11.56 12.34 1.49
N ALA A 129 -11.24 12.98 0.35
CA ALA A 129 -10.03 12.68 -0.41
C ALA A 129 -8.75 12.75 0.44
N THR A 130 -8.64 13.75 1.33
CA THR A 130 -7.50 13.86 2.26
C THR A 130 -7.49 12.72 3.28
N VAL A 131 -8.64 12.30 3.80
CA VAL A 131 -8.71 11.18 4.78
C VAL A 131 -8.30 9.87 4.12
N ILE A 132 -8.77 9.61 2.91
CA ILE A 132 -8.39 8.42 2.14
C ILE A 132 -6.88 8.43 1.89
N GLY A 133 -6.30 9.57 1.49
CA GLY A 133 -4.86 9.72 1.35
C GLY A 133 -4.08 9.48 2.64
N LEU A 134 -4.59 9.98 3.78
CA LEU A 134 -4.00 9.74 5.10
C LEU A 134 -4.04 8.25 5.48
N ALA A 135 -5.14 7.54 5.23
CA ALA A 135 -5.26 6.12 5.54
C ALA A 135 -4.27 5.27 4.72
N VAL A 136 -4.17 5.53 3.42
CA VAL A 136 -3.20 4.84 2.54
C VAL A 136 -1.77 5.13 3.00
N ARG A 137 -1.44 6.39 3.29
CA ARG A 137 -0.12 6.78 3.77
C ARG A 137 0.23 6.12 5.10
N CYS A 138 -0.70 6.15 6.06
CA CYS A 138 -0.55 5.53 7.38
C CYS A 138 -0.33 4.02 7.26
N ARG A 139 -1.13 3.32 6.44
CA ARG A 139 -0.99 1.87 6.21
C ARG A 139 0.39 1.51 5.66
N LEU A 140 0.86 2.24 4.65
CA LEU A 140 2.17 1.99 4.05
C LEU A 140 3.31 2.34 5.02
N GLU A 141 3.25 3.45 5.73
CA GLU A 141 4.29 3.83 6.71
C GLU A 141 4.37 2.85 7.90
N GLN A 142 3.26 2.19 8.27
CA GLN A 142 3.24 1.16 9.32
C GLN A 142 3.74 -0.21 8.85
N THR A 143 3.56 -0.51 7.57
CA THR A 143 3.80 -1.86 7.02
C THR A 143 5.16 -1.96 6.34
N LEU A 144 5.60 -0.88 5.68
CA LEU A 144 6.83 -0.88 4.92
C LEU A 144 8.06 -0.65 5.83
N PRO A 145 9.21 -1.25 5.48
CA PRO A 145 10.47 -0.91 6.09
C PRO A 145 10.84 0.59 5.88
N PRO A 146 11.63 1.22 6.77
CA PRO A 146 11.92 2.65 6.81
C PRO A 146 12.82 3.12 5.68
N ASN A 147 13.46 2.20 4.92
CA ASN A 147 14.12 2.56 3.67
C ASN A 147 13.11 2.90 2.56
N TYR A 148 11.81 2.60 2.75
CA TYR A 148 10.75 3.01 1.83
C TYR A 148 10.20 4.39 2.20
N ARG A 149 10.29 5.32 1.25
CA ARG A 149 9.73 6.67 1.33
C ARG A 149 8.38 6.68 0.65
N VAL A 150 7.32 6.80 1.44
CA VAL A 150 5.94 6.84 0.94
C VAL A 150 5.57 8.24 0.46
N ASP A 151 5.06 8.34 -0.76
CA ASP A 151 4.45 9.52 -1.36
C ASP A 151 3.05 9.17 -1.90
N VAL A 152 2.03 9.85 -1.39
CA VAL A 152 0.63 9.60 -1.76
C VAL A 152 0.03 10.88 -2.31
N ARG A 153 -0.54 10.80 -3.51
CA ARG A 153 -1.15 11.94 -4.19
C ARG A 153 -2.44 11.56 -4.90
N MET A 154 -3.32 12.51 -5.11
CA MET A 154 -4.42 12.43 -6.07
C MET A 154 -3.85 12.50 -7.48
N LYS A 155 -4.38 11.65 -8.36
CA LYS A 155 -4.05 11.65 -9.78
C LYS A 155 -4.48 12.98 -10.41
N VAL A 156 -3.64 13.52 -11.30
CA VAL A 156 -3.91 14.83 -11.93
C VAL A 156 -5.26 14.83 -12.65
N GLY A 157 -6.09 15.82 -12.34
CA GLY A 157 -7.44 15.98 -12.90
C GLY A 157 -8.51 15.06 -12.32
N SER A 158 -8.19 14.23 -11.32
CA SER A 158 -9.16 13.32 -10.69
C SER A 158 -10.02 13.98 -9.61
N HIS A 159 -9.60 15.13 -9.08
CA HIS A 159 -10.29 15.87 -8.04
C HIS A 159 -10.20 17.37 -8.30
N ALA A 160 -11.24 18.15 -7.98
CA ALA A 160 -11.34 19.57 -8.29
C ALA A 160 -10.25 20.42 -7.61
N GLN A 161 -9.71 19.90 -6.51
CA GLN A 161 -8.67 20.53 -5.69
C GLN A 161 -7.50 19.56 -5.45
N ASP A 162 -7.19 18.71 -6.44
CA ASP A 162 -6.09 17.75 -6.38
C ASP A 162 -4.76 18.38 -5.91
N ASP A 163 -4.36 19.54 -6.45
CA ASP A 163 -3.16 20.27 -6.04
C ASP A 163 -3.13 20.61 -4.54
N GLN A 164 -4.28 21.06 -4.00
CA GLN A 164 -4.39 21.44 -2.60
C GLN A 164 -4.34 20.21 -1.69
N VAL A 165 -4.99 19.11 -2.09
CA VAL A 165 -4.95 17.83 -1.36
C VAL A 165 -3.54 17.25 -1.40
N ASN A 166 -2.87 17.27 -2.55
CA ASN A 166 -1.49 16.79 -2.71
C ASN A 166 -0.52 17.57 -1.83
N LYS A 167 -0.68 18.89 -1.77
CA LYS A 167 0.12 19.73 -0.86
C LYS A 167 -0.13 19.40 0.61
N GLN A 168 -1.34 19.02 0.99
CA GLN A 168 -1.65 18.58 2.36
C GLN A 168 -0.99 17.24 2.68
N LEU A 169 -1.09 16.27 1.77
CA LEU A 169 -0.56 14.92 1.96
C LEU A 169 0.98 14.88 1.93
N GLY A 170 1.62 15.75 1.15
CA GLY A 170 3.08 15.87 1.06
C GLY A 170 3.73 16.63 2.24
N ASP A 171 2.95 17.32 3.07
CA ASP A 171 3.44 18.04 4.24
C ASP A 171 3.50 17.10 5.46
N LYS A 172 4.71 16.67 5.81
CA LYS A 172 4.93 15.69 6.89
C LYS A 172 4.49 16.19 8.26
N GLU A 173 4.70 17.47 8.56
CA GLU A 173 4.32 18.05 9.85
C GLU A 173 2.80 18.11 9.97
N ARG A 174 2.12 18.47 8.88
CA ARG A 174 0.65 18.48 8.85
C ARG A 174 0.04 17.09 8.94
N VAL A 175 0.63 16.10 8.28
CA VAL A 175 0.16 14.71 8.38
C VAL A 175 0.36 14.18 9.80
N ALA A 176 1.51 14.43 10.43
CA ALA A 176 1.74 14.04 11.82
C ALA A 176 0.71 14.67 12.77
N ALA A 177 0.47 15.99 12.65
CA ALA A 177 -0.54 16.69 13.44
C ALA A 177 -1.98 16.19 13.18
N ALA A 178 -2.28 15.74 11.96
CA ALA A 178 -3.57 15.15 11.62
C ALA A 178 -3.78 13.78 12.29
N LEU A 179 -2.72 12.97 12.41
CA LEU A 179 -2.77 11.67 13.09
C LEU A 179 -2.83 11.78 14.62
N GLU A 180 -2.43 12.92 15.20
CA GLU A 180 -2.64 13.24 16.62
C GLU A 180 -4.07 13.73 16.92
N ASN A 181 -4.88 14.02 15.89
CA ASN A 181 -6.27 14.40 16.07
C ASN A 181 -7.15 13.15 16.26
N ASP A 182 -7.70 12.97 17.47
CA ASP A 182 -8.54 11.81 17.82
C ASP A 182 -9.66 11.51 16.82
N THR A 183 -10.24 12.53 16.17
CA THR A 183 -11.37 12.32 15.25
C THR A 183 -10.90 11.80 13.91
N LEU A 184 -9.81 12.34 13.38
CA LEU A 184 -9.21 11.84 12.14
C LEU A 184 -8.59 10.46 12.37
N GLN A 185 -7.90 10.27 13.49
CA GLN A 185 -7.32 8.99 13.86
C GLN A 185 -8.38 7.89 13.95
N ARG A 186 -9.50 8.12 14.66
CA ARG A 186 -10.61 7.15 14.71
C ARG A 186 -11.19 6.81 13.35
N MET A 187 -11.24 7.76 12.42
CA MET A 187 -11.71 7.51 11.05
C MET A 187 -10.70 6.66 10.27
N VAL A 188 -9.42 6.98 10.36
CA VAL A 188 -8.34 6.21 9.75
C VAL A 188 -8.31 4.79 10.32
N ASP A 189 -8.31 4.62 11.64
CA ASP A 189 -8.29 3.32 12.29
C ASP A 189 -9.44 2.42 11.82
N LYS A 190 -10.66 2.98 11.75
CA LYS A 190 -11.84 2.28 11.23
C LYS A 190 -11.66 1.82 9.78
N MET A 191 -11.05 2.65 8.94
CA MET A 191 -10.75 2.27 7.55
C MET A 191 -9.72 1.14 7.47
N LEU A 192 -8.79 1.09 8.44
CA LEU A 192 -7.72 0.10 8.51
C LEU A 192 -8.15 -1.22 9.16
N GLU A 193 -9.29 -1.30 9.85
CA GLU A 193 -9.80 -2.53 10.50
C GLU A 193 -9.92 -3.75 9.56
N THR A 194 -10.12 -3.52 8.26
CA THR A 194 -10.24 -4.59 7.25
C THR A 194 -8.92 -5.02 6.64
N CYS A 195 -7.81 -4.36 6.99
CA CYS A 195 -6.49 -4.71 6.51
C CYS A 195 -5.98 -5.95 7.24
N VAL A 196 -5.64 -7.01 6.49
CA VAL A 196 -5.06 -8.27 7.01
C VAL A 196 -3.56 -8.31 6.73
#